data_AF-A0A316BAJ5-F1
#
_entry.id   AF-A0A316BAJ5-F1
#
_cell.length_a   1.000
_cell.length_b   1.000
_cell.length_c   1.000
_cell.angle_alpha   90.00
_cell.angle_beta   90.00
_cell.angle_gamma   90.00
#
_symmetry.space_group_name_H-M   'P 1'
#
loop_
_entity.id
_entity.type
_entity.pdbx_description
1 polymer ?
#
loop_
_entity_poly.entity_id
_entity_poly.type
_entity_poly.pdbx_seq_one_letter_code
_entity_poly.pdbx_strand_id
1 'polypeptide(L)'
;MRLTDSEWKIANCLWNKNPMTISEITKELKSSTGWTKYTVITLLKRMTEKGAVTYVQEGRTKIFSPAIDKSEAENEEVSSLLDKVYNGNAGLLISNLVTSERLSEEQIEELRKLFLED
;
A
#
# COMPACT_ATOMS: atom_id res chain seq x y z
N MET A 1 -9.27 6.79 0.58
CA MET A 1 -8.09 7.66 0.67
C MET A 1 -6.97 7.19 -0.26
N ARG A 2 -6.36 8.10 -1.06
CA ARG A 2 -5.23 7.73 -1.93
C ARG A 2 -3.86 7.93 -1.29
N LEU A 3 -3.03 6.89 -1.37
CA LEU A 3 -1.62 6.92 -1.00
C LEU A 3 -0.76 7.10 -2.26
N THR A 4 0.27 7.93 -2.17
CA THR A 4 1.35 7.99 -3.17
C THR A 4 2.27 6.77 -3.03
N ASP A 5 3.09 6.49 -4.04
CA ASP A 5 4.06 5.38 -4.00
C ASP A 5 4.97 5.41 -2.75
N SER A 6 5.34 6.61 -2.31
CA SER A 6 6.16 6.78 -1.12
C SER A 6 5.38 6.50 0.17
N GLU A 7 4.11 6.88 0.21
CA GLU A 7 3.23 6.61 1.35
C GLU A 7 2.87 5.12 1.42
N TRP A 8 2.68 4.45 0.28
CA TRP A 8 2.51 2.99 0.19
C TRP A 8 3.68 2.22 0.82
N LYS A 9 4.92 2.68 0.64
CA LYS A 9 6.09 2.04 1.27
C LYS A 9 6.06 2.13 2.79
N ILE A 10 5.63 3.28 3.35
CA ILE A 10 5.47 3.43 4.81
C ILE A 10 4.28 2.62 5.30
N ALA A 11 3.15 2.65 4.60
CA ALA A 11 1.97 1.87 4.96
C ALA A 11 2.28 0.37 4.98
N ASN A 12 2.94 -0.16 3.95
CA ASN A 12 3.39 -1.56 3.90
C ASN A 12 4.36 -1.90 5.05
N CYS A 13 5.30 -1.01 5.37
CA CYS A 13 6.17 -1.18 6.53
C CYS A 13 5.36 -1.30 7.84
N LEU A 14 4.36 -0.44 8.03
CA LEU A 14 3.52 -0.40 9.23
C LEU A 14 2.49 -1.55 9.29
N TRP A 15 1.92 -1.99 8.17
CA TRP A 15 1.05 -3.17 8.14
C TRP A 15 1.82 -4.45 8.46
N ASN A 16 3.09 -4.55 8.03
CA ASN A 16 3.94 -5.68 8.36
C ASN A 16 4.38 -5.67 9.84
N LYS A 17 4.65 -4.49 10.39
CA LYS A 17 5.06 -4.32 11.79
C LYS A 17 4.54 -3.00 12.34
N ASN A 18 3.73 -3.07 13.40
CA ASN A 18 3.31 -1.90 14.17
C ASN A 18 3.17 -2.28 15.65
N PRO A 19 3.31 -1.32 16.58
CA PRO A 19 3.67 0.08 16.33
C PRO A 19 5.19 0.26 16.09
N MET A 20 5.61 1.32 15.40
CA MET A 20 7.02 1.59 15.10
C MET A 20 7.41 3.05 15.32
N THR A 21 8.63 3.28 15.81
CA THR A 21 9.23 4.62 15.88
C THR A 21 9.72 5.09 14.51
N ILE A 22 9.92 6.41 14.36
CA ILE A 22 10.51 7.02 13.16
C ILE A 22 11.87 6.38 12.82
N SER A 23 12.69 6.09 13.84
CA SER A 23 14.01 5.50 13.63
C SER A 23 13.93 4.07 13.10
N GLU A 24 12.97 3.27 13.58
CA GLU A 24 12.75 1.92 13.08
C GLU A 24 12.22 1.92 11.65
N ILE A 25 11.23 2.75 11.33
CA ILE A 25 10.70 2.89 9.96
C ILE A 25 11.81 3.32 9.00
N THR A 26 12.65 4.28 9.43
CA THR A 26 13.80 4.74 8.64
C THR A 26 14.79 3.62 8.39
N LYS A 27 15.08 2.80 9.41
CA LYS A 27 16.00 1.67 9.29
C LYS A 27 15.46 0.60 8.34
N GLU A 28 14.19 0.23 8.50
CA GLU A 28 13.52 -0.81 7.69
C GLU A 28 13.50 -0.44 6.20
N LEU A 29 13.21 0.82 5.89
CA LEU A 29 13.11 1.30 4.52
C LEU A 29 14.44 1.74 3.92
N LYS A 30 15.54 1.77 4.68
CA LYS A 30 16.80 2.38 4.23
C LYS A 30 17.38 1.70 3.01
N SER A 31 17.40 0.37 2.99
CA SER A 31 18.02 -0.43 1.92
C SER A 31 17.25 -0.31 0.59
N SER A 32 15.92 -0.28 0.63
CA SER A 32 15.07 -0.24 -0.55
C SER A 32 14.78 1.16 -1.10
N THR A 33 14.95 2.20 -0.28
CA THR A 33 14.60 3.58 -0.67
C THR A 33 15.74 4.58 -0.59
N GLY A 34 16.79 4.29 0.18
CA GLY A 34 17.86 5.24 0.49
C GLY A 34 17.43 6.41 1.37
N TRP A 35 16.19 6.48 1.85
CA TRP A 35 15.64 7.65 2.54
C TRP A 35 16.40 8.05 3.80
N THR A 36 16.36 9.34 4.09
CA THR A 36 16.85 9.89 5.36
C THR A 36 15.72 9.93 6.39
N LYS A 37 16.08 10.09 7.66
CA LYS A 37 15.11 10.30 8.74
C LYS A 37 14.19 11.50 8.46
N TYR A 38 14.71 12.56 7.84
CA TYR A 38 13.93 13.75 7.50
C TYR A 38 12.84 13.46 6.45
N THR A 39 13.16 12.64 5.44
CA THR A 39 12.19 12.19 4.44
C THR A 39 11.05 11.40 5.11
N VAL A 40 11.39 10.46 5.99
CA VAL A 40 10.39 9.66 6.73
C VAL A 40 9.53 10.54 7.64
N ILE A 41 10.11 11.50 8.35
CA ILE A 41 9.35 12.48 9.16
C ILE A 41 8.34 13.24 8.31
N THR A 42 8.78 13.74 7.14
CA THR A 42 7.93 14.54 6.26
C THR A 42 6.77 13.72 5.70
N LEU A 43 7.02 12.46 5.31
CA LEU A 43 5.98 11.55 4.86
C LEU A 43 5.01 11.19 5.98
N LEU A 44 5.49 10.83 7.17
CA LEU A 44 4.64 10.51 8.32
C LEU A 44 3.78 11.70 8.75
N LYS A 45 4.30 12.94 8.67
CA LYS A 45 3.50 14.15 8.92
C LYS A 45 2.33 14.25 7.94
N ARG A 46 2.59 14.13 6.64
CA ARG A 46 1.56 14.16 5.59
C ARG A 46 0.55 13.04 5.74
N MET A 47 1.01 11.82 6.04
CA MET A 47 0.15 10.67 6.26
C MET A 47 -0.72 10.82 7.51
N THR A 48 -0.21 11.47 8.57
CA THR A 48 -1.01 11.78 9.76
C THR A 48 -2.09 12.81 9.42
N GLU A 49 -1.74 13.87 8.70
CA GLU A 49 -2.69 14.90 8.24
C GLU A 49 -3.79 14.33 7.34
N LYS A 50 -3.46 13.30 6.54
CA LYS A 50 -4.42 12.55 5.72
C LYS A 50 -5.29 11.56 6.51
N GLY A 51 -4.90 11.20 7.74
CA GLY A 51 -5.54 10.13 8.51
C GLY A 51 -5.10 8.72 8.11
N ALA A 52 -4.00 8.55 7.38
CA ALA A 52 -3.46 7.24 7.00
C ALA A 52 -2.66 6.55 8.11
N VAL A 53 -2.08 7.33 9.01
CA VAL A 53 -1.36 6.82 10.17
C VAL A 53 -1.74 7.63 11.40
N THR A 54 -1.66 6.99 12.54
CA THR A 54 -1.76 7.65 13.85
C THR A 54 -0.46 7.48 14.61
N TYR A 55 -0.27 8.24 15.69
CA TYR A 55 0.83 8.02 16.61
C TYR A 55 0.45 8.31 18.06
N VAL A 56 1.13 7.63 18.96
CA VAL A 56 1.21 8.00 20.38
C VAL A 56 2.56 8.62 20.66
N GLN A 57 2.62 9.50 21.67
CA GLN A 57 3.86 10.15 22.08
C GLN A 57 4.27 9.70 23.47
N GLU A 58 5.44 9.06 23.55
CA GLU A 58 6.07 8.63 24.80
C GLU A 58 7.31 9.48 25.04
N GLY A 59 7.18 10.45 25.94
CA GLY A 59 8.20 11.48 26.17
C GLY A 59 8.46 12.29 24.89
N ARG A 60 9.64 12.10 24.29
CA ARG A 60 10.05 12.75 23.03
C ARG A 60 9.92 11.85 21.80
N THR A 61 9.53 10.59 21.98
CA THR A 61 9.45 9.60 20.91
C THR A 61 8.02 9.50 20.41
N LYS A 62 7.83 9.60 19.09
CA LYS A 62 6.56 9.29 18.44
C LYS A 62 6.58 7.86 17.92
N ILE A 63 5.53 7.11 18.22
CA ILE A 63 5.37 5.70 17.83
C ILE A 63 4.11 5.61 16.97
N PHE A 64 4.28 5.19 15.72
CA PHE A 64 3.27 5.23 14.67
C PHE A 64 2.59 3.89 14.46
N SER A 65 1.34 3.93 14.01
CA SER A 65 0.52 2.77 13.64
C SER A 65 -0.32 3.10 12.40
N PRO A 66 -0.69 2.12 11.57
CA PRO A 66 -1.61 2.36 10.47
C PRO A 66 -2.97 2.78 11.05
N ALA A 67 -3.62 3.75 10.41
CA ALA A 67 -4.98 4.17 10.75
C ALA A 67 -6.01 3.72 9.70
N ILE A 68 -5.56 3.00 8.68
CA ILE A 68 -6.38 2.38 7.64
C ILE A 68 -6.09 0.90 7.50
N ASP A 69 -7.13 0.17 7.12
CA ASP A 69 -7.03 -1.23 6.76
C ASP A 69 -6.32 -1.40 5.40
N LYS A 70 -5.54 -2.48 5.29
CA LYS A 70 -4.77 -2.77 4.09
C LYS A 70 -5.67 -3.14 2.91
N SER A 71 -6.66 -4.00 3.15
CA SER A 71 -7.55 -4.49 2.10
C SER A 71 -8.44 -3.35 1.57
N GLU A 72 -8.90 -2.46 2.44
CA GLU A 72 -9.65 -1.26 2.05
C GLU A 72 -8.81 -0.35 1.15
N ALA A 73 -7.57 -0.07 1.55
CA ALA A 73 -6.66 0.77 0.76
C ALA A 73 -6.31 0.15 -0.61
N GLU A 74 -6.12 -1.17 -0.67
CA GLU A 74 -5.87 -1.90 -1.93
C GLU A 74 -7.09 -1.84 -2.86
N ASN A 75 -8.30 -2.05 -2.34
CA ASN A 75 -9.54 -1.97 -3.11
C ASN A 75 -9.79 -0.58 -3.69
N GLU A 76 -9.55 0.47 -2.90
CA GLU A 76 -9.66 1.84 -3.37
C GLU A 76 -8.63 2.17 -4.47
N GLU A 77 -7.41 1.66 -4.37
CA GLU A 77 -6.36 1.88 -5.37
C GLU A 77 -6.67 1.13 -6.68
N VAL A 78 -7.15 -0.11 -6.60
CA VAL A 78 -7.62 -0.87 -7.77
C VAL A 78 -8.79 -0.16 -8.45
N SER A 79 -9.79 0.30 -7.69
CA SER A 79 -10.93 1.06 -8.23
C SER A 79 -10.46 2.34 -8.92
N SER A 80 -9.54 3.06 -8.28
CA SER A 80 -8.90 4.25 -8.86
C SER A 80 -8.15 3.98 -10.16
N LEU A 81 -7.43 2.85 -10.26
CA LEU A 81 -6.73 2.43 -11.46
C LEU A 81 -7.71 2.10 -12.59
N LEU A 82 -8.76 1.34 -12.27
CA LEU A 82 -9.81 0.97 -13.23
C LEU A 82 -10.47 2.22 -13.82
N ASP A 83 -10.88 3.16 -12.99
CA ASP A 83 -11.55 4.38 -13.43
C ASP A 83 -10.64 5.26 -14.30
N LYS A 84 -9.37 5.41 -13.93
CA LYS A 84 -8.44 6.33 -14.62
C LYS A 84 -7.85 5.80 -15.90
N VAL A 85 -7.52 4.51 -15.95
CA VAL A 85 -6.69 3.92 -17.02
C VAL A 85 -7.50 2.99 -17.91
N TYR A 86 -8.50 2.31 -17.33
CA TYR A 86 -9.27 1.28 -18.01
C TYR A 86 -10.75 1.67 -18.21
N ASN A 87 -11.13 2.92 -17.90
CA ASN A 87 -12.51 3.41 -17.99
C ASN A 87 -13.53 2.49 -17.29
N GLY A 88 -13.17 1.95 -16.14
CA GLY A 88 -14.00 1.01 -15.36
C GLY A 88 -14.03 -0.43 -15.91
N ASN A 89 -13.33 -0.73 -16.99
CA ASN A 89 -13.35 -2.07 -17.59
C ASN A 89 -12.32 -3.01 -16.94
N ALA A 90 -12.77 -3.80 -15.96
CA ALA A 90 -11.94 -4.80 -15.29
C ALA A 90 -11.48 -5.93 -16.23
N GLY A 91 -12.28 -6.30 -17.23
CA GLY A 91 -11.93 -7.32 -18.22
C GLY A 91 -10.69 -6.93 -19.04
N LEU A 92 -10.55 -5.65 -19.37
CA LEU A 92 -9.38 -5.14 -20.08
C LEU A 92 -8.10 -5.21 -19.24
N LEU A 93 -8.21 -4.94 -17.92
CA LEU A 93 -7.10 -5.13 -16.99
C LEU A 93 -6.66 -6.60 -16.93
N ILE A 94 -7.60 -7.52 -16.77
CA ILE A 94 -7.32 -8.96 -16.72
C ILE A 94 -6.68 -9.42 -18.04
N SER A 95 -7.26 -9.03 -19.18
CA SER A 95 -6.70 -9.35 -20.50
C SER A 95 -5.25 -8.88 -20.63
N ASN A 96 -4.93 -7.66 -20.18
CA ASN A 96 -3.57 -7.13 -20.25
C ASN A 96 -2.61 -7.91 -19.33
N LEU A 97 -3.04 -8.32 -18.14
CA LEU A 97 -2.22 -9.14 -17.24
C LEU A 97 -1.91 -10.52 -17.82
N VAL A 98 -2.87 -11.14 -18.51
CA VAL A 98 -2.67 -12.41 -19.24
C VAL A 98 -1.70 -12.21 -20.42
N THR A 99 -1.93 -11.21 -21.27
CA THR A 99 -1.09 -10.97 -22.46
C THR A 99 0.33 -10.53 -22.11
N SER A 100 0.54 -9.94 -20.93
CA SER A 100 1.87 -9.54 -20.45
C SER A 100 2.60 -10.60 -19.62
N GLU A 101 2.11 -11.84 -19.60
CA GLU A 101 2.69 -12.97 -18.85
C GLU A 101 2.89 -12.67 -17.35
N ARG A 102 2.05 -11.80 -16.78
CA ARG A 102 2.08 -11.44 -15.35
C ARG A 102 1.24 -12.35 -14.46
N LEU A 103 0.54 -13.31 -15.05
CA LEU A 103 -0.21 -14.35 -14.35
C LEU A 103 0.40 -15.72 -14.70
N SER A 104 0.71 -16.51 -13.69
CA SER A 104 1.08 -17.91 -13.88
C SER A 104 -0.14 -18.74 -14.28
N GLU A 105 0.09 -19.92 -14.87
CA GLU A 105 -0.98 -20.87 -15.20
C GLU A 105 -1.81 -21.25 -13.96
N GLU A 106 -1.16 -21.38 -12.80
CA GLU A 106 -1.82 -21.64 -11.52
C GLU A 106 -2.77 -20.50 -11.12
N GLN A 107 -2.33 -19.25 -11.23
CA GLN A 107 -3.16 -18.07 -10.94
C GLN A 107 -4.32 -17.93 -11.93
N ILE A 108 -4.12 -18.29 -13.20
CA ILE A 108 -5.19 -18.31 -14.21
C ILE A 108 -6.25 -19.35 -13.83
N GLU A 109 -5.82 -20.54 -13.38
CA GLU A 109 -6.74 -21.60 -12.99
C GLU A 109 -7.50 -21.26 -11.69
N GLU A 110 -6.86 -20.58 -10.73
CA GLU A 110 -7.54 -20.02 -9.56
C GLU A 110 -8.61 -18.99 -9.96
N LEU A 111 -8.30 -18.07 -10.88
CA LEU A 111 -9.26 -17.11 -11.39
C LEU A 111 -10.44 -17.78 -12.11
N ARG A 112 -10.20 -18.86 -12.87
CA ARG A 112 -11.27 -19.63 -13.52
C ARG A 112 -12.21 -20.27 -12.52
N LYS A 113 -11.69 -20.82 -11.41
CA LYS A 113 -12.54 -21.37 -10.33
C LYS A 113 -13.45 -20.29 -9.74
N LEU A 114 -12.91 -19.10 -9.48
CA LEU A 114 -13.70 -17.97 -8.97
C LEU A 114 -14.86 -17.57 -9.90
N PHE A 115 -14.72 -17.72 -11.22
CA PHE A 115 -15.78 -17.41 -12.19
C PHE A 115 -16.79 -18.55 -12.44
N LEU A 116 -16.46 -19.78 -12.05
CA LEU A 116 -17.26 -20.98 -12.33
C LEU A 116 -17.97 -21.53 -11.07
N GLU A 117 -17.64 -21.02 -9.89
CA GLU A 117 -18.27 -21.36 -8.60
C GLU A 117 -19.44 -20.41 -8.24
N ASP A 118 -20.29 -20.06 -9.21
CA ASP A 118 -21.62 -19.46 -8.98
C ASP A 118 -22.73 -20.54 -8.90
#